data_AF-R9GQI1-F1
#
_entry.id   AF-R9GQI1-F1
#
_cell.length_a   1.000
_cell.length_b   1.000
_cell.length_c   1.000
_cell.angle_alpha   90.00
_cell.angle_beta   90.00
_cell.angle_gamma   90.00
#
_symmetry.space_group_name_H-M   'P 1'
#
loop_
_entity.id
_entity.type
_entity.pdbx_description
1 polymer ?
#
loop_
_entity_poly.entity_id
_entity_poly.type
_entity_poly.pdbx_seq_one_letter_code
_entity_poly.pdbx_strand_id
1 'polypeptide(L)'
;MIKYFKNKFRKKPKEEYGWFGNYPSWEEAVAHTDGYDKENILAKTKASLLKIKSGEAIYERDSVIFDQKEYPFPLITFLLHSANQKGTALHVLDFGGSLGSTYFQVKEFLTPQICASWDVVEQPHYVSCGKQYFEDNTLHFADSIEEVLAVHPIDLVLLSSVVQYLPEPHVFLEKLVSFGFKYIIIDRTAFVDEPSDRLTIQKVWPSVYEASYPSWFFNQKGFLHHFKQKYTLEAQFTTYVEGESIIEIDHEPIGRDKGFYLVINKD
;
A
#
# COMPACT_ATOMS: atom_id res chain seq x y z
N MET A 1 19.31 0.35 57.08
CA MET A 1 17.84 0.18 56.99
C MET A 1 17.41 0.73 55.64
N ILE A 2 17.26 -0.14 54.65
CA ILE A 2 17.06 0.21 53.23
C ILE A 2 15.57 0.52 53.02
N LYS A 3 15.23 1.77 52.67
CA LYS A 3 13.87 2.16 52.28
C LYS A 3 13.61 1.70 50.84
N TYR A 4 12.75 0.70 50.72
CA TYR A 4 12.12 0.29 49.46
C TYR A 4 11.45 1.49 48.78
N PHE A 5 11.98 1.92 47.63
CA PHE A 5 11.22 2.74 46.69
C PHE A 5 10.23 1.82 45.97
N LYS A 6 8.94 1.95 46.30
CA LYS A 6 7.86 1.37 45.50
C LYS A 6 7.91 2.02 44.12
N ASN A 7 8.39 1.28 43.14
CA ASN A 7 8.28 1.63 41.74
C ASN A 7 6.78 1.71 41.39
N LYS A 8 6.23 2.93 41.32
CA LYS A 8 4.93 3.14 40.71
C LYS A 8 5.13 2.82 39.23
N PHE A 9 4.55 1.71 38.77
CA PHE A 9 4.30 1.51 37.34
C PHE A 9 3.53 2.73 36.84
N ARG A 10 4.24 3.68 36.22
CA ARG A 10 3.63 4.73 35.43
C ARG A 10 2.95 3.97 34.29
N LYS A 11 1.60 3.93 34.29
CA LYS A 11 0.85 3.52 33.11
C LYS A 11 1.43 4.32 31.94
N LYS A 12 1.94 3.66 30.91
CA LYS A 12 2.24 4.34 29.64
C LYS A 12 0.98 5.15 29.28
N PRO A 13 1.10 6.42 28.89
CA PRO A 13 -0.05 7.13 28.34
C PRO A 13 -0.64 6.27 27.24
N LYS A 14 -1.98 6.15 27.18
CA LYS A 14 -2.64 5.48 26.06
C LYS A 14 -2.15 6.17 24.79
N GLU A 15 -1.53 5.42 23.90
CA GLU A 15 -1.03 5.99 22.65
C GLU A 15 -2.22 6.56 21.87
N GLU A 16 -2.13 7.84 21.51
CA GLU A 16 -3.21 8.58 20.84
C GLU A 16 -3.30 8.26 19.34
N TYR A 17 -2.29 7.54 18.82
CA TYR A 17 -2.06 7.24 17.42
C TYR A 17 -1.93 5.72 17.22
N GLY A 18 -2.22 5.23 16.01
CA GLY A 18 -2.35 3.80 15.71
C GLY A 18 -3.77 3.46 15.24
N TRP A 19 -4.18 2.21 15.42
CA TRP A 19 -5.46 1.69 14.94
C TRP A 19 -6.40 1.38 16.10
N PHE A 20 -7.67 1.78 15.96
CA PHE A 20 -8.64 1.71 17.05
C PHE A 20 -10.02 1.25 16.60
N GLY A 21 -10.69 0.53 17.48
CA GLY A 21 -12.10 0.17 17.36
C GLY A 21 -12.39 -1.04 16.48
N ASN A 22 -13.68 -1.27 16.30
CA ASN A 22 -14.28 -2.24 15.39
C ASN A 22 -15.63 -1.67 14.95
N TYR A 23 -15.63 -0.93 13.85
CA TYR A 23 -16.80 -0.19 13.37
C TYR A 23 -17.69 -1.09 12.51
N PRO A 24 -19.02 -0.96 12.58
CA PRO A 24 -19.94 -1.83 11.85
C PRO A 24 -20.11 -1.44 10.37
N SER A 25 -19.70 -0.23 9.96
CA SER A 25 -19.81 0.25 8.58
C SER A 25 -18.74 1.29 8.26
N TRP A 26 -18.41 1.42 6.98
CA TRP A 26 -17.46 2.43 6.50
C TRP A 26 -17.96 3.84 6.82
N GLU A 27 -19.25 4.10 6.64
CA GLU A 27 -19.89 5.39 6.89
C GLU A 27 -19.76 5.81 8.36
N GLU A 28 -19.94 4.86 9.30
CA GLU A 28 -19.75 5.13 10.72
C GLU A 28 -18.28 5.44 11.05
N ALA A 29 -17.34 4.66 10.50
CA ALA A 29 -15.92 4.95 10.70
C ALA A 29 -15.54 6.33 10.13
N VAL A 30 -16.00 6.67 8.92
CA VAL A 30 -15.75 7.98 8.28
C VAL A 30 -16.24 9.12 9.16
N ALA A 31 -17.42 9.00 9.78
CA ALA A 31 -17.99 10.01 10.66
C ALA A 31 -17.12 10.34 11.89
N HIS A 32 -16.15 9.48 12.20
CA HIS A 32 -15.19 9.62 13.29
C HIS A 32 -13.76 9.96 12.81
N THR A 33 -13.60 10.33 11.54
CA THR A 33 -12.30 10.65 10.93
C THR A 33 -12.29 11.96 10.17
N ASP A 34 -11.09 12.47 9.92
CA ASP A 34 -10.91 13.68 9.11
C ASP A 34 -10.87 13.41 7.59
N GLY A 35 -10.54 12.16 7.19
CA GLY A 35 -10.44 11.73 5.79
C GLY A 35 -9.10 12.00 5.10
N TYR A 36 -8.94 11.41 3.91
CA TYR A 36 -7.75 11.54 3.04
C TYR A 36 -7.73 12.84 2.21
N ASP A 37 -8.87 13.51 2.06
CA ASP A 37 -9.05 14.65 1.13
C ASP A 37 -8.51 15.98 1.68
N LYS A 38 -7.53 15.92 2.59
CA LYS A 38 -6.86 17.14 3.04
C LYS A 38 -5.80 17.52 2.01
N GLU A 39 -5.93 18.71 1.41
CA GLU A 39 -4.95 19.28 0.47
C GLU A 39 -3.50 19.27 1.00
N ASN A 40 -3.31 19.22 2.32
CA ASN A 40 -1.99 19.14 2.94
C ASN A 40 -1.23 17.83 2.65
N ILE A 41 -1.92 16.70 2.43
CA ILE A 41 -1.29 15.41 2.18
C ILE A 41 -0.64 15.43 0.79
N LEU A 42 -1.41 15.74 -0.26
CA LEU A 42 -0.87 15.84 -1.62
C LEU A 42 0.27 16.86 -1.70
N ALA A 43 0.11 18.04 -1.08
CA ALA A 43 1.16 19.07 -1.09
C ALA A 43 2.46 18.56 -0.44
N LYS A 44 2.36 17.84 0.68
CA LYS A 44 3.52 17.27 1.37
C LYS A 44 4.17 16.15 0.54
N THR A 45 3.37 15.24 -0.02
CA THR A 45 3.85 14.14 -0.87
C THR A 45 4.52 14.67 -2.15
N LYS A 46 3.95 15.69 -2.79
CA LYS A 46 4.58 16.37 -3.93
C LYS A 46 5.93 16.96 -3.52
N ALA A 47 6.00 17.67 -2.39
CA ALA A 47 7.22 18.30 -1.93
C ALA A 47 8.33 17.30 -1.60
N SER A 48 7.99 16.15 -0.99
CA SER A 48 8.96 15.08 -0.73
C SER A 48 9.44 14.43 -2.02
N LEU A 49 8.53 14.02 -2.92
CA LEU A 49 8.90 13.32 -4.15
C LEU A 49 9.62 14.20 -5.16
N LEU A 50 9.38 15.52 -5.18
CA LEU A 50 10.19 16.43 -6.01
C LEU A 50 11.66 16.41 -5.59
N LYS A 51 11.97 16.31 -4.29
CA LYS A 51 13.35 16.15 -3.80
C LYS A 51 13.96 14.82 -4.21
N ILE A 52 13.16 13.75 -4.25
CA ILE A 52 13.61 12.45 -4.77
C ILE A 52 13.93 12.56 -6.26
N LYS A 53 13.01 13.15 -7.04
CA LYS A 53 13.17 13.33 -8.49
C LYS A 53 14.36 14.22 -8.84
N SER A 54 14.66 15.26 -8.06
CA SER A 54 15.82 16.14 -8.26
C SER A 54 17.14 15.59 -7.72
N GLY A 55 17.11 14.48 -6.97
CA GLY A 55 18.29 13.89 -6.33
C GLY A 55 18.73 14.59 -5.03
N GLU A 56 17.92 15.51 -4.50
CA GLU A 56 18.14 16.17 -3.20
C GLU A 56 17.88 15.24 -2.01
N ALA A 57 17.05 14.20 -2.19
CA ALA A 57 16.80 13.15 -1.22
C ALA A 57 16.76 11.78 -1.93
N ILE A 58 16.94 10.69 -1.17
CA ILE A 58 17.10 9.35 -1.76
C ILE A 58 15.91 8.43 -1.58
N TYR A 59 15.06 8.69 -0.58
CA TYR A 59 13.91 7.86 -0.28
C TYR A 59 12.84 8.64 0.49
N GLU A 60 11.59 8.35 0.18
CA GLU A 60 10.44 8.81 0.95
C GLU A 60 9.44 7.67 1.15
N ARG A 61 8.75 7.70 2.29
CA ARG A 61 7.57 6.87 2.57
C ARG A 61 6.55 7.72 3.31
N ASP A 62 5.30 7.69 2.85
CA ASP A 62 4.20 8.48 3.40
C ASP A 62 4.54 9.97 3.54
N SER A 63 5.30 10.52 2.57
CA SER A 63 5.84 11.89 2.52
C SER A 63 6.98 12.22 3.50
N VAL A 64 7.43 11.26 4.31
CA VAL A 64 8.57 11.41 5.22
C VAL A 64 9.86 11.08 4.45
N ILE A 65 10.86 11.95 4.52
CA ILE A 65 12.19 11.72 3.92
C ILE A 65 13.03 10.89 4.88
N PHE A 66 13.78 9.94 4.32
CA PHE A 66 14.70 9.07 5.05
C PHE A 66 16.12 9.20 4.49
N ASP A 67 17.11 9.17 5.38
CA ASP A 67 18.54 9.25 5.03
C ASP A 67 19.10 7.93 4.50
N GLN A 68 18.36 6.84 4.68
CA GLN A 68 18.69 5.51 4.16
C GLN A 68 17.50 4.96 3.38
N LYS A 69 17.75 4.51 2.15
CA LYS A 69 16.74 3.88 1.31
C LYS A 69 16.41 2.48 1.83
N GLU A 70 15.15 2.25 2.15
CA GLU A 70 14.63 0.94 2.50
C GLU A 70 14.01 0.30 1.25
N TYR A 71 14.46 -0.90 0.91
CA TYR A 71 14.00 -1.59 -0.28
C TYR A 71 12.96 -2.66 0.06
N PRO A 72 11.83 -2.71 -0.68
CA PRO A 72 10.85 -3.77 -0.56
C PRO A 72 11.36 -5.00 -1.32
N PHE A 73 12.37 -5.69 -0.77
CA PHE A 73 13.02 -6.82 -1.46
C PHE A 73 12.04 -7.92 -1.92
N PRO A 74 10.97 -8.28 -1.17
CA PRO A 74 9.97 -9.20 -1.70
C PRO A 74 9.27 -8.67 -2.96
N LEU A 75 8.83 -7.41 -2.98
CA LEU A 75 8.23 -6.77 -4.16
C LEU A 75 9.20 -6.76 -5.34
N ILE A 76 10.44 -6.31 -5.13
CA ILE A 76 11.48 -6.29 -6.18
C ILE A 76 11.71 -7.71 -6.72
N THR A 77 11.79 -8.70 -5.82
CA THR A 77 11.99 -10.11 -6.18
C THR A 77 10.88 -10.61 -7.10
N PHE A 78 9.62 -10.40 -6.75
CA PHE A 78 8.49 -10.89 -7.53
C PHE A 78 8.28 -10.09 -8.81
N LEU A 79 8.62 -8.79 -8.83
CA LEU A 79 8.64 -7.99 -10.05
C LEU A 79 9.69 -8.51 -11.05
N LEU A 80 10.94 -8.69 -10.61
CA LEU A 80 12.02 -9.22 -11.46
C LEU A 80 11.74 -10.66 -11.89
N HIS A 81 11.21 -11.49 -10.99
CA HIS A 81 10.79 -12.86 -11.31
C HIS A 81 9.69 -12.87 -12.38
N SER A 82 8.69 -12.00 -12.27
CA SER A 82 7.60 -11.88 -13.25
C SER A 82 8.14 -11.46 -14.63
N ALA A 83 9.04 -10.47 -14.68
CA ALA A 83 9.68 -10.04 -15.92
C ALA A 83 10.48 -11.18 -16.56
N ASN A 84 11.26 -11.92 -15.76
CA ASN A 84 12.01 -13.08 -16.23
C ASN A 84 11.11 -14.21 -16.75
N GLN A 85 9.99 -14.51 -16.07
CA GLN A 85 9.02 -15.52 -16.51
C GLN A 85 8.29 -15.10 -17.79
N LYS A 86 8.02 -13.81 -17.97
CA LYS A 86 7.43 -13.27 -19.21
C LYS A 86 8.45 -13.27 -20.37
N GLY A 87 9.73 -13.06 -20.08
CA GLY A 87 10.80 -12.97 -21.06
C GLY A 87 10.87 -11.63 -21.81
N THR A 88 10.02 -10.67 -21.43
CA THR A 88 9.99 -9.29 -21.95
C THR A 88 9.65 -8.34 -20.81
N ALA A 89 9.90 -7.04 -21.01
CA ALA A 89 9.58 -6.01 -20.03
C ALA A 89 8.08 -6.00 -19.68
N LEU A 90 7.79 -5.75 -18.40
CA LEU A 90 6.44 -5.69 -17.85
C LEU A 90 5.80 -4.33 -18.09
N HIS A 91 4.51 -4.33 -18.37
CA HIS A 91 3.64 -3.20 -18.12
C HIS A 91 3.03 -3.39 -16.73
N VAL A 92 3.37 -2.48 -15.81
CA VAL A 92 2.99 -2.54 -14.40
C VAL A 92 1.88 -1.53 -14.16
N LEU A 93 0.78 -1.98 -13.54
CA LEU A 93 -0.25 -1.10 -13.00
C LEU A 93 -0.09 -1.01 -11.48
N ASP A 94 0.04 0.22 -10.96
CA ASP A 94 0.22 0.52 -9.55
C ASP A 94 -1.02 1.26 -9.03
N PHE A 95 -1.93 0.51 -8.40
CA PHE A 95 -3.20 1.04 -7.93
C PHE A 95 -3.02 1.71 -6.57
N GLY A 96 -3.32 3.00 -6.48
CA GLY A 96 -3.02 3.81 -5.29
C GLY A 96 -1.54 4.19 -5.15
N GLY A 97 -0.77 4.18 -6.23
CA GLY A 97 0.67 4.46 -6.24
C GLY A 97 1.09 5.92 -5.95
N SER A 98 0.15 6.77 -5.50
CA SER A 98 0.40 8.18 -5.15
C SER A 98 0.99 8.97 -6.34
N LEU A 99 2.12 9.65 -6.16
CA LEU A 99 2.85 10.34 -7.23
C LEU A 99 4.03 9.49 -7.76
N GLY A 100 3.93 8.16 -7.66
CA GLY A 100 4.96 7.20 -8.05
C GLY A 100 5.94 6.84 -6.93
N SER A 101 5.51 6.85 -5.66
CA SER A 101 6.37 6.59 -4.49
C SER A 101 7.15 5.27 -4.63
N THR A 102 6.44 4.18 -4.90
CA THR A 102 7.09 2.86 -5.08
C THR A 102 7.94 2.82 -6.35
N TYR A 103 7.51 3.46 -7.44
CA TYR A 103 8.34 3.59 -8.66
C TYR A 103 9.70 4.21 -8.34
N PHE A 104 9.76 5.35 -7.64
CA PHE A 104 11.02 5.99 -7.25
C PHE A 104 11.80 5.16 -6.22
N GLN A 105 11.10 4.43 -5.34
CA GLN A 105 11.71 3.52 -4.38
C GLN A 105 12.45 2.35 -5.06
N VAL A 106 12.00 1.88 -6.22
CA VAL A 106 12.63 0.71 -6.90
C VAL A 106 13.23 1.03 -8.27
N LYS A 107 13.29 2.31 -8.64
CA LYS A 107 13.68 2.78 -9.98
C LYS A 107 15.00 2.20 -10.50
N GLU A 108 15.96 1.93 -9.62
CA GLU A 108 17.26 1.35 -9.98
C GLU A 108 17.16 -0.07 -10.56
N PHE A 109 16.05 -0.78 -10.27
CA PHE A 109 15.79 -2.13 -10.77
C PHE A 109 14.90 -2.14 -12.02
N LEU A 110 14.31 -0.99 -12.40
CA LEU A 110 13.37 -0.87 -13.52
C LEU A 110 14.10 -0.54 -14.83
N THR A 111 15.00 -1.42 -15.27
CA THR A 111 15.66 -1.25 -16.58
C THR A 111 14.66 -1.40 -17.73
N PRO A 112 14.96 -0.92 -18.95
CA PRO A 112 14.09 -1.09 -20.11
C PRO A 112 13.78 -2.55 -20.48
N GLN A 113 14.56 -3.51 -19.95
CA GLN A 113 14.31 -4.95 -20.14
C GLN A 113 13.36 -5.52 -19.07
N ILE A 114 13.17 -4.82 -17.96
CA ILE A 114 12.34 -5.22 -16.82
C ILE A 114 10.98 -4.54 -16.85
N CYS A 115 10.94 -3.22 -17.12
CA CYS A 115 9.73 -2.41 -17.03
C CYS A 115 9.57 -1.55 -18.29
N ALA A 116 8.50 -1.78 -19.04
CA ALA A 116 8.15 -1.01 -20.23
C ALA A 116 7.31 0.23 -19.85
N SER A 117 6.36 0.06 -18.92
CA SER A 117 5.57 1.15 -18.34
C SER A 117 5.26 0.87 -16.87
N TRP A 118 5.06 1.95 -16.12
CA TRP A 118 4.57 1.97 -14.75
C TRP A 118 3.41 2.95 -14.68
N ASP A 119 2.19 2.41 -14.65
CA ASP A 119 0.95 3.15 -14.78
C ASP A 119 0.29 3.26 -13.41
N VAL A 120 0.35 4.46 -12.81
CA VAL A 120 -0.27 4.75 -11.53
C VAL A 120 -1.75 5.07 -11.73
N VAL A 121 -2.62 4.33 -11.03
CA VAL A 121 -4.06 4.66 -10.97
C VAL A 121 -4.35 5.35 -9.65
N GLU A 122 -4.83 6.59 -9.69
CA GLU A 122 -5.13 7.40 -8.50
C GLU A 122 -6.33 8.35 -8.73
N GLN A 123 -6.77 9.01 -7.67
CA GLN A 123 -7.75 10.08 -7.64
C GLN A 123 -7.36 11.25 -8.54
N PRO A 124 -8.35 11.99 -9.10
CA PRO A 124 -8.10 13.00 -10.14
C PRO A 124 -7.09 14.10 -9.80
N HIS A 125 -7.02 14.51 -8.52
CA HIS A 125 -6.08 15.54 -8.08
C HIS A 125 -4.63 15.02 -8.00
N TYR A 126 -4.43 13.76 -7.63
CA TYR A 126 -3.12 13.09 -7.73
C TYR A 126 -2.74 12.85 -9.18
N VAL A 127 -3.66 12.39 -10.03
CA VAL A 127 -3.40 12.19 -11.48
C VAL A 127 -2.98 13.49 -12.14
N SER A 128 -3.69 14.58 -11.88
CA SER A 128 -3.35 15.91 -12.41
C SER A 128 -1.95 16.35 -11.98
N CYS A 129 -1.60 16.17 -10.70
CA CYS A 129 -0.28 16.48 -10.17
C CYS A 129 0.82 15.56 -10.75
N GLY A 130 0.54 14.27 -10.86
CA GLY A 130 1.42 13.25 -11.44
C GLY A 130 1.79 13.58 -12.88
N LYS A 131 0.78 13.81 -13.73
CA LYS A 131 0.96 14.24 -15.13
C LYS A 131 1.78 15.53 -15.25
N GLN A 132 1.52 16.51 -14.38
CA GLN A 132 2.21 17.80 -14.45
C GLN A 132 3.68 17.75 -14.03
N TYR A 133 4.01 16.97 -12.98
CA TYR A 133 5.32 17.08 -12.31
C TYR A 133 6.17 15.82 -12.37
N PHE A 134 5.57 14.64 -12.52
CA PHE A 134 6.23 13.36 -12.32
C PHE A 134 6.31 12.50 -13.57
N GLU A 135 5.30 12.55 -14.44
CA GLU A 135 5.20 11.76 -15.67
C GLU A 135 6.47 11.87 -16.53
N ASP A 136 6.88 10.73 -17.08
CA ASP A 136 8.00 10.60 -18.01
C ASP A 136 7.73 9.50 -19.04
N ASN A 137 8.78 8.99 -19.70
CA ASN A 137 8.65 7.95 -20.72
C ASN A 137 8.25 6.56 -20.16
N THR A 138 8.26 6.38 -18.83
CA THR A 138 7.97 5.10 -18.18
C THR A 138 6.90 5.24 -17.11
N LEU A 139 6.94 6.31 -16.30
CA LEU A 139 5.95 6.57 -15.26
C LEU A 139 4.78 7.37 -15.85
N HIS A 140 3.57 6.81 -15.78
CA HIS A 140 2.33 7.42 -16.28
C HIS A 140 1.25 7.46 -15.20
N PHE A 141 0.23 8.28 -15.39
CA PHE A 141 -0.88 8.44 -14.45
C PHE A 141 -2.24 8.35 -15.14
N ALA A 142 -3.19 7.65 -14.53
CA ALA A 142 -4.54 7.45 -15.05
C ALA A 142 -5.58 7.50 -13.92
N ASP A 143 -6.81 7.87 -14.27
CA ASP A 143 -7.93 7.97 -13.31
C ASP A 143 -8.57 6.59 -13.04
N SER A 144 -8.30 5.59 -13.88
CA SER A 144 -8.90 4.25 -13.75
C SER A 144 -8.06 3.14 -14.38
N ILE A 145 -8.29 1.90 -13.93
CA ILE A 145 -7.69 0.69 -14.53
C ILE A 145 -8.10 0.55 -16.00
N GLU A 146 -9.35 0.86 -16.31
CA GLU A 146 -9.90 0.78 -17.66
C GLU A 146 -9.22 1.77 -18.63
N GLU A 147 -8.89 2.97 -18.17
CA GLU A 147 -8.14 3.96 -18.97
C GLU A 147 -6.76 3.41 -19.36
N VAL A 148 -6.04 2.80 -18.40
CA VAL A 148 -4.74 2.17 -18.66
C VAL A 148 -4.89 1.04 -19.69
N LEU A 149 -5.88 0.16 -19.51
CA LEU A 149 -6.11 -0.99 -20.39
C LEU A 149 -6.55 -0.59 -21.80
N ALA A 150 -7.10 0.61 -21.99
CA ALA A 150 -7.42 1.15 -23.31
C ALA A 150 -6.17 1.54 -24.11
N VAL A 151 -5.02 1.78 -23.44
CA VAL A 151 -3.76 2.16 -24.08
C VAL A 151 -2.91 0.93 -24.42
N HIS A 152 -2.71 0.03 -23.46
CA HIS A 152 -1.92 -1.19 -23.65
C HIS A 152 -2.30 -2.28 -22.62
N PRO A 153 -1.97 -3.56 -22.89
CA PRO A 153 -2.15 -4.62 -21.90
C PRO A 153 -1.25 -4.40 -20.67
N ILE A 154 -1.72 -4.88 -19.52
CA ILE A 154 -0.99 -4.91 -18.25
C ILE A 154 -0.62 -6.35 -17.89
N ASP A 155 0.61 -6.55 -17.44
CA ASP A 155 1.11 -7.87 -17.04
C ASP A 155 1.00 -8.09 -15.53
N LEU A 156 1.33 -7.05 -14.76
CA LEU A 156 1.47 -7.11 -13.31
C LEU A 156 0.68 -5.97 -12.67
N VAL A 157 -0.15 -6.31 -11.68
CA VAL A 157 -0.77 -5.31 -10.80
C VAL A 157 -0.07 -5.32 -9.45
N LEU A 158 0.22 -4.12 -8.95
CA LEU A 158 0.67 -3.86 -7.60
C LEU A 158 -0.47 -3.23 -6.79
N LEU A 159 -0.73 -3.82 -5.61
CA LEU A 159 -1.57 -3.26 -4.55
C LEU A 159 -0.71 -3.13 -3.29
N SER A 160 -0.06 -1.99 -3.07
CA SER A 160 0.76 -1.78 -1.86
C SER A 160 0.06 -0.82 -0.90
N SER A 161 -0.38 -1.32 0.25
CA SER A 161 -1.06 -0.53 1.30
C SER A 161 -2.24 0.32 0.81
N VAL A 162 -3.08 -0.24 -0.06
CA VAL A 162 -4.20 0.49 -0.70
C VAL A 162 -5.56 -0.11 -0.38
N VAL A 163 -5.68 -1.45 -0.43
CA VAL A 163 -7.00 -2.12 -0.40
C VAL A 163 -7.71 -1.89 0.93
N GLN A 164 -6.97 -1.82 2.04
CA GLN A 164 -7.53 -1.56 3.37
C GLN A 164 -8.18 -0.18 3.51
N TYR A 165 -7.92 0.75 2.59
CA TYR A 165 -8.46 2.11 2.64
C TYR A 165 -9.62 2.34 1.67
N LEU A 166 -10.11 1.26 1.03
CA LEU A 166 -11.28 1.33 0.15
C LEU A 166 -12.59 1.15 0.96
N PRO A 167 -13.68 1.86 0.60
CA PRO A 167 -14.98 1.66 1.21
C PRO A 167 -15.55 0.24 1.01
N GLU A 168 -15.40 -0.29 -0.20
CA GLU A 168 -15.92 -1.60 -0.61
C GLU A 168 -14.78 -2.50 -1.14
N PRO A 169 -13.84 -2.93 -0.28
CA PRO A 169 -12.62 -3.61 -0.72
C PRO A 169 -12.90 -4.94 -1.40
N HIS A 170 -13.89 -5.71 -0.95
CA HIS A 170 -14.24 -6.98 -1.58
C HIS A 170 -14.83 -6.82 -2.98
N VAL A 171 -15.67 -5.80 -3.20
CA VAL A 171 -16.20 -5.49 -4.54
C VAL A 171 -15.06 -5.10 -5.47
N PHE A 172 -14.12 -4.29 -4.99
CA PHE A 172 -12.90 -3.96 -5.74
C PHE A 172 -12.08 -5.21 -6.09
N LEU A 173 -11.86 -6.13 -5.15
CA LEU A 173 -11.08 -7.36 -5.40
C LEU A 173 -11.76 -8.27 -6.42
N GLU A 174 -13.08 -8.43 -6.37
CA GLU A 174 -13.85 -9.17 -7.37
C GLU A 174 -13.70 -8.56 -8.77
N LYS A 175 -13.82 -7.23 -8.86
CA LYS A 175 -13.59 -6.48 -10.11
C LYS A 175 -12.15 -6.67 -10.60
N LEU A 176 -11.16 -6.58 -9.71
CA LEU A 176 -9.75 -6.76 -10.06
C LEU A 176 -9.49 -8.14 -10.68
N VAL A 177 -10.01 -9.20 -10.04
CA VAL A 177 -9.89 -10.59 -10.51
C VAL A 177 -10.61 -10.81 -11.86
N SER A 178 -11.62 -10.00 -12.17
CA SER A 178 -12.32 -10.08 -13.45
C SER A 178 -11.44 -9.67 -14.65
N PHE A 179 -10.47 -8.77 -14.47
CA PHE A 179 -9.56 -8.34 -15.53
C PHE A 179 -8.55 -9.43 -15.95
N GLY A 180 -8.25 -10.40 -15.08
CA GLY A 180 -7.40 -11.54 -15.44
C GLY A 180 -5.93 -11.17 -15.68
N PHE A 181 -5.39 -10.21 -14.92
CA PHE A 181 -3.96 -9.88 -14.95
C PHE A 181 -3.10 -11.11 -14.67
N LYS A 182 -1.95 -11.23 -15.35
CA LYS A 182 -1.11 -12.42 -15.24
C LYS A 182 -0.47 -12.56 -13.86
N TYR A 183 -0.02 -11.43 -13.31
CA TYR A 183 0.65 -11.36 -12.02
C TYR A 183 -0.04 -10.35 -11.12
N ILE A 184 -0.21 -10.68 -9.84
CA ILE A 184 -0.69 -9.74 -8.82
C ILE A 184 0.29 -9.79 -7.64
N ILE A 185 0.83 -8.64 -7.28
CA ILE A 185 1.56 -8.42 -6.04
C ILE A 185 0.66 -7.64 -5.10
N ILE A 186 0.40 -8.22 -3.94
CA ILE A 186 -0.25 -7.55 -2.83
C ILE A 186 0.84 -7.33 -1.78
N ASP A 187 1.00 -6.11 -1.33
CA ASP A 187 2.04 -5.71 -0.40
C ASP A 187 1.45 -4.82 0.71
N ARG A 188 2.05 -4.86 1.90
CA ARG A 188 1.67 -4.01 3.05
C ARG A 188 0.15 -3.92 3.30
N THR A 189 -0.54 -5.05 3.19
CA THR A 189 -1.98 -5.14 3.43
C THR A 189 -2.22 -5.67 4.84
N ALA A 190 -3.12 -5.01 5.57
CA ALA A 190 -3.37 -5.27 6.98
C ALA A 190 -4.30 -6.46 7.21
N PHE A 191 -3.92 -7.38 8.10
CA PHE A 191 -4.67 -8.59 8.45
C PHE A 191 -4.80 -8.78 9.96
N VAL A 192 -5.88 -9.46 10.36
CA VAL A 192 -6.11 -9.97 11.73
C VAL A 192 -6.36 -11.47 11.71
N ASP A 193 -6.14 -12.13 12.85
CA ASP A 193 -6.54 -13.53 13.08
C ASP A 193 -7.91 -13.61 13.77
N GLU A 194 -8.89 -12.91 13.19
CA GLU A 194 -10.29 -12.89 13.65
C GLU A 194 -11.18 -13.62 12.62
N PRO A 195 -12.39 -14.10 12.97
CA PRO A 195 -13.28 -14.81 12.05
C PRO A 195 -13.79 -13.98 10.86
N SER A 196 -13.78 -12.65 10.99
CA SER A 196 -14.23 -11.69 9.98
C SER A 196 -13.23 -10.55 9.85
N ASP A 197 -13.41 -9.73 8.83
CA ASP A 197 -12.70 -8.46 8.72
C ASP A 197 -13.06 -7.56 9.91
N ARG A 198 -12.14 -6.68 10.25
CA ARG A 198 -12.28 -5.70 11.33
C ARG A 198 -12.06 -4.31 10.75
N LEU A 199 -13.09 -3.46 10.86
CA LEU A 199 -12.96 -2.07 10.44
C LEU A 199 -12.46 -1.23 11.61
N THR A 200 -11.35 -0.54 11.41
CA THR A 200 -10.74 0.34 12.41
C THR A 200 -10.71 1.77 11.92
N ILE A 201 -10.33 2.68 12.81
CA ILE A 201 -9.83 4.01 12.43
C ILE A 201 -8.34 4.03 12.68
N GLN A 202 -7.58 4.46 11.67
CA GLN A 202 -6.19 4.84 11.83
C GLN A 202 -6.09 6.30 12.23
N LYS A 203 -5.35 6.58 13.30
CA LYS A 203 -4.90 7.93 13.68
C LYS A 203 -3.41 8.04 13.38
N VAL A 204 -3.05 8.89 12.43
CA VAL A 204 -1.69 8.99 11.93
C VAL A 204 -0.83 9.79 12.90
N TRP A 205 0.39 9.31 13.14
CA TRP A 205 1.36 10.05 13.96
C TRP A 205 1.66 11.42 13.34
N PRO A 206 1.71 12.52 14.13
CA PRO A 206 1.86 13.87 13.57
C PRO A 206 3.20 14.10 12.86
N SER A 207 4.21 13.27 13.16
CA SER A 207 5.49 13.26 12.44
C SER A 207 5.32 12.92 10.94
N VAL A 208 4.30 12.11 10.62
CA VAL A 208 3.91 11.79 9.25
C VAL A 208 2.96 12.85 8.72
N TYR A 209 1.78 13.03 9.31
CA TYR A 209 0.88 14.18 9.12
C TYR A 209 -0.32 14.04 10.05
N GLU A 210 -1.06 15.13 10.27
CA GLU A 210 -2.26 15.12 11.12
C GLU A 210 -3.50 14.72 10.31
N ALA A 211 -3.83 13.44 10.34
CA ALA A 211 -5.06 12.92 9.75
C ALA A 211 -5.53 11.64 10.48
N SER A 212 -6.77 11.29 10.20
CA SER A 212 -7.33 9.99 10.52
C SER A 212 -8.21 9.52 9.38
N TYR A 213 -8.30 8.20 9.20
CA TYR A 213 -9.12 7.60 8.16
C TYR A 213 -9.50 6.15 8.52
N PRO A 214 -10.62 5.63 8.00
CA PRO A 214 -11.00 4.24 8.21
C PRO A 214 -9.97 3.30 7.56
N SER A 215 -9.79 2.13 8.16
CA SER A 215 -8.84 1.12 7.69
C SER A 215 -9.33 -0.28 8.04
N TRP A 216 -9.45 -1.14 7.03
CA TRP A 216 -9.78 -2.55 7.21
C TRP A 216 -8.55 -3.36 7.63
N PHE A 217 -8.72 -4.22 8.63
CA PHE A 217 -7.88 -5.39 8.82
C PHE A 217 -8.64 -6.61 8.34
N PHE A 218 -8.10 -7.29 7.34
CA PHE A 218 -8.80 -8.38 6.69
C PHE A 218 -8.67 -9.70 7.45
N ASN A 219 -9.72 -10.52 7.41
CA ASN A 219 -9.61 -11.95 7.59
C ASN A 219 -8.84 -12.53 6.40
N GLN A 220 -7.65 -13.06 6.66
CA GLN A 220 -6.75 -13.51 5.59
C GLN A 220 -7.38 -14.61 4.70
N LYS A 221 -8.21 -15.50 5.25
CA LYS A 221 -8.84 -16.58 4.48
C LYS A 221 -9.93 -16.06 3.55
N GLY A 222 -10.73 -15.11 4.02
CA GLY A 222 -11.78 -14.41 3.26
C GLY A 222 -11.17 -13.57 2.15
N PHE A 223 -10.14 -12.78 2.48
CA PHE A 223 -9.40 -11.99 1.49
C PHE A 223 -8.82 -12.86 0.36
N LEU A 224 -8.11 -13.94 0.71
CA LEU A 224 -7.53 -14.84 -0.31
C LEU A 224 -8.59 -15.62 -1.09
N HIS A 225 -9.83 -15.74 -0.60
CA HIS A 225 -10.89 -16.47 -1.29
C HIS A 225 -11.22 -15.88 -2.66
N HIS A 226 -11.15 -14.54 -2.79
CA HIS A 226 -11.37 -13.81 -4.05
C HIS A 226 -10.51 -14.33 -5.21
N PHE A 227 -9.32 -14.83 -4.91
CA PHE A 227 -8.34 -15.24 -5.91
C PHE A 227 -8.37 -16.73 -6.25
N LYS A 228 -8.91 -17.59 -5.36
CA LYS A 228 -8.73 -19.05 -5.41
C LYS A 228 -9.18 -19.73 -6.69
N GLN A 229 -10.17 -19.16 -7.39
CA GLN A 229 -10.70 -19.78 -8.62
C GLN A 229 -9.80 -19.55 -9.83
N LYS A 230 -9.15 -18.38 -9.92
CA LYS A 230 -8.38 -17.96 -11.11
C LYS A 230 -6.87 -17.88 -10.89
N TYR A 231 -6.42 -17.84 -9.64
CA TYR A 231 -5.02 -17.60 -9.30
C TYR A 231 -4.46 -18.67 -8.38
N THR A 232 -3.18 -18.96 -8.57
CA THR A 232 -2.35 -19.72 -7.65
C THR A 232 -1.58 -18.75 -6.75
N LEU A 233 -1.61 -19.00 -5.44
CA LEU A 233 -0.79 -18.31 -4.47
C LEU A 233 0.61 -18.94 -4.45
N GLU A 234 1.57 -18.29 -5.12
CA GLU A 234 2.93 -18.79 -5.27
C GLU A 234 3.81 -18.44 -4.07
N ALA A 235 3.59 -17.29 -3.44
CA ALA A 235 4.37 -16.88 -2.27
C ALA A 235 3.62 -15.97 -1.30
N GLN A 236 4.06 -16.00 -0.05
CA GLN A 236 3.63 -15.11 1.03
C GLN A 236 4.87 -14.50 1.66
N PHE A 237 4.82 -13.22 2.02
CA PHE A 237 5.95 -12.51 2.61
C PHE A 237 5.49 -11.48 3.63
N THR A 238 6.41 -11.04 4.48
CA THR A 238 6.16 -9.98 5.46
C THR A 238 6.52 -8.62 4.87
N THR A 239 5.91 -7.56 5.42
CA THR A 239 6.32 -6.17 5.17
C THR A 239 7.81 -5.98 5.44
N TYR A 240 8.43 -5.07 4.69
CA TYR A 240 9.79 -4.59 4.91
C TYR A 240 9.86 -3.45 5.92
N VAL A 241 8.71 -2.86 6.28
CA VAL A 241 8.61 -1.73 7.19
C VAL A 241 8.66 -2.24 8.63
N GLU A 242 9.61 -1.72 9.40
CA GLU A 242 9.68 -2.01 10.82
C GLU A 242 8.41 -1.52 11.55
N GLY A 243 7.84 -2.37 12.40
CA GLY A 243 6.60 -2.07 13.14
C GLY A 243 5.30 -2.43 12.41
N GLU A 244 5.33 -2.77 11.13
CA GLU A 244 4.14 -3.26 10.41
C GLU A 244 3.99 -4.79 10.49
N SER A 245 5.02 -5.51 10.93
CA SER A 245 4.98 -6.97 11.09
C SER A 245 4.10 -7.43 12.26
N ILE A 246 3.90 -6.55 13.24
CA ILE A 246 2.98 -6.67 14.36
C ILE A 246 2.39 -5.29 14.60
N ILE A 247 1.09 -5.15 14.38
CA ILE A 247 0.36 -3.89 14.51
C ILE A 247 -0.56 -3.99 15.72
N GLU A 248 -0.52 -2.96 16.57
CA GLU A 248 -1.45 -2.83 17.69
C GLU A 248 -2.79 -2.27 17.24
N ILE A 249 -3.87 -2.96 17.61
CA ILE A 249 -5.25 -2.48 17.50
C ILE A 249 -5.82 -2.42 18.91
N ASP A 250 -6.30 -1.25 19.34
CA ASP A 250 -6.72 -1.01 20.73
C ASP A 250 -5.65 -1.41 21.78
N HIS A 251 -4.36 -1.19 21.44
CA HIS A 251 -3.18 -1.55 22.25
C HIS A 251 -2.92 -3.06 22.39
N GLU A 252 -3.57 -3.89 21.58
CA GLU A 252 -3.33 -5.33 21.53
C GLU A 252 -2.62 -5.70 20.21
N PRO A 253 -1.55 -6.51 20.23
CA PRO A 253 -0.73 -6.82 19.05
C PRO A 253 -1.38 -7.91 18.19
N ILE A 254 -2.54 -7.59 17.61
CA ILE A 254 -3.40 -8.54 16.89
C ILE A 254 -3.43 -8.31 15.37
N GLY A 255 -2.96 -7.16 14.91
CA GLY A 255 -2.83 -6.82 13.50
C GLY A 255 -1.45 -7.20 12.95
N ARG A 256 -1.34 -7.34 11.64
CA ARG A 256 -0.07 -7.50 10.93
C ARG A 256 -0.22 -7.22 9.45
N ASP A 257 0.79 -6.62 8.85
CA ASP A 257 0.87 -6.52 7.40
C ASP A 257 1.43 -7.79 6.79
N LYS A 258 0.90 -8.12 5.62
CA LYS A 258 1.33 -9.27 4.84
C LYS A 258 1.27 -8.97 3.35
N GLY A 259 2.16 -9.61 2.61
CA GLY A 259 2.17 -9.60 1.17
C GLY A 259 1.98 -10.99 0.55
N PHE A 260 1.50 -10.97 -0.68
CA PHE A 260 1.18 -12.15 -1.48
C PHE A 260 1.64 -11.94 -2.92
N TYR A 261 2.15 -13.00 -3.52
CA TYR A 261 2.40 -13.06 -4.95
C TYR A 261 1.49 -14.13 -5.56
N LEU A 262 0.64 -13.69 -6.48
CA LEU A 262 -0.39 -14.50 -7.12
C LEU A 262 -0.13 -14.54 -8.62
N VAL A 263 -0.30 -15.71 -9.23
CA VAL A 263 -0.13 -15.92 -10.66
C VAL A 263 -1.39 -16.53 -11.22
N ILE A 264 -1.87 -16.03 -12.36
CA ILE A 264 -3.07 -16.57 -13.01
C ILE A 264 -2.84 -18.05 -13.38
N ASN A 265 -3.86 -18.87 -13.16
CA ASN A 265 -3.82 -20.28 -13.53
C ASN A 265 -3.68 -20.39 -15.05
N LYS A 266 -2.86 -21.35 -15.50
CA LYS A 266 -2.83 -21.71 -16.93
C LYS A 266 -4.12 -22.46 -17.25
N ASP A 267 -4.82 -22.03 -18.29
CA ASP A 267 -5.88 -22.81 -18.92
C ASP A 267 -5.34 -24.16 -19.46
#